data_AF-A0A1E8FE38-F1
#
_entry.id   AF-A0A1E8FE38-F1
#
_cell.length_a   1.000
_cell.length_b   1.000
_cell.length_c   1.000
_cell.angle_alpha   90.00
_cell.angle_beta   90.00
_cell.angle_gamma   90.00
#
_symmetry.space_group_name_H-M   'P 1'
#
loop_
_entity.id
_entity.type
_entity.pdbx_description
1 polymer ?
#
loop_
_entity_poly.entity_id
_entity_poly.type
_entity_poly.pdbx_seq_one_letter_code
_entity_poly.pdbx_strand_id
1 'polypeptide(L)'
;MDSSVSDLKNIEKLVFYFFCDSSDFNGIPLRQVSQDLNLDYEESIDLIKELVKSGIVSIQSSTNPHIIGFKHHPVQSQLEILEDAKSIKVVKQSFGKLEIEMEQTEYPICLYPTPEYTKENRDVDKYGYAKYSVELAQSEPQLSFRFFETDILERYSNEPRFDFEFQDFSGQISCKYDEEGNPILREEDQIFLKSFGLGFDSSGARVVAALLCDLGKLSSEHQVAWGAKEIPSTECKVLDDYYNNLILGQWITSKSVFTALIDEINAIYKLTESIFGVPLFHKELDGEHRPKNFTFFFSPTSKNYYDFINLLDKYLSENINKSFFEGSLELEELIPIRDNMVERVQKGTLRLLEEWVSQSFRFPDDSFPKKMLKPLKDVRRERQKPAHKVIENDYDPKFIDKQKKIMEACYISIGSLRRNLQTHPKAKSVELNTHLDDEKVKYF
;
A
#
# COMPACT_ATOMS: atom_id res chain seq x y z
N MET A 1 -49.55 1.54 -25.78
CA MET A 1 -49.40 1.91 -24.35
C MET A 1 -49.17 0.69 -23.49
N ASP A 2 -49.97 -0.39 -23.62
CA ASP A 2 -49.73 -1.64 -22.85
C ASP A 2 -48.39 -2.36 -23.16
N SER A 3 -47.93 -2.40 -24.41
CA SER A 3 -46.65 -3.07 -24.75
C SER A 3 -45.45 -2.36 -24.14
N SER A 4 -45.32 -1.04 -24.35
CA SER A 4 -44.21 -0.23 -23.84
C SER A 4 -44.09 -0.25 -22.30
N VAL A 5 -45.22 -0.29 -21.57
CA VAL A 5 -45.20 -0.46 -20.10
C VAL A 5 -44.72 -1.85 -19.70
N SER A 6 -45.09 -2.88 -20.47
CA SER A 6 -44.58 -4.24 -20.28
C SER A 6 -43.07 -4.32 -20.55
N ASP A 7 -42.59 -3.67 -21.61
CA ASP A 7 -41.17 -3.70 -22.01
C ASP A 7 -40.27 -2.96 -21.01
N LEU A 8 -40.71 -1.80 -20.50
CA LEU A 8 -40.03 -1.09 -19.40
C LEU A 8 -39.82 -2.00 -18.19
N LYS A 9 -40.89 -2.71 -17.78
CA LYS A 9 -40.84 -3.62 -16.63
C LYS A 9 -39.96 -4.84 -16.87
N ASN A 10 -39.86 -5.30 -18.12
CA ASN A 10 -38.97 -6.40 -18.50
C ASN A 10 -37.51 -5.96 -18.44
N ILE A 11 -37.17 -4.76 -18.92
CA ILE A 11 -35.82 -4.18 -18.81
C ILE A 11 -35.44 -4.00 -17.34
N GLU A 12 -36.30 -3.38 -16.53
CA GLU A 12 -36.10 -3.20 -15.09
C GLU A 12 -35.74 -4.52 -14.40
N LYS A 13 -36.55 -5.56 -14.63
CA LYS A 13 -36.30 -6.89 -14.05
C LYS A 13 -34.99 -7.49 -14.54
N LEU A 14 -34.71 -7.41 -15.84
CA LEU A 14 -33.49 -7.98 -16.42
C LEU A 14 -32.24 -7.34 -15.80
N VAL A 15 -32.20 -6.01 -15.74
CA VAL A 15 -31.08 -5.26 -15.12
C VAL A 15 -30.93 -5.64 -13.64
N PHE A 16 -32.04 -5.68 -12.90
CA PHE A 16 -32.01 -6.00 -11.47
C PHE A 16 -31.55 -7.43 -11.19
N TYR A 17 -32.09 -8.44 -11.89
CA TYR A 17 -31.72 -9.84 -11.66
C TYR A 17 -30.30 -10.12 -12.12
N PHE A 18 -29.88 -9.59 -13.27
CA PHE A 18 -28.49 -9.73 -13.72
C PHE A 18 -27.51 -9.23 -12.65
N PHE A 19 -27.78 -8.06 -12.06
CA PHE A 19 -26.97 -7.49 -10.99
C PHE A 19 -27.01 -8.33 -9.70
N CYS A 20 -28.18 -8.86 -9.33
CA CYS A 20 -28.33 -9.70 -8.13
C CYS A 20 -27.62 -11.06 -8.24
N ASP A 21 -27.59 -11.62 -9.45
CA ASP A 21 -26.98 -12.92 -9.76
C ASP A 21 -25.47 -12.80 -10.03
N SER A 22 -24.96 -11.59 -10.25
CA SER A 22 -23.54 -11.34 -10.44
C SER A 22 -22.74 -11.53 -9.14
N SER A 23 -21.69 -12.35 -9.20
CA SER A 23 -20.74 -12.55 -8.09
C SER A 23 -19.97 -11.27 -7.73
N ASP A 24 -19.68 -10.45 -8.72
CA ASP A 24 -18.87 -9.22 -8.59
C ASP A 24 -19.71 -7.95 -8.75
N PHE A 25 -21.04 -8.06 -8.65
CA PHE A 25 -21.95 -6.92 -8.76
C PHE A 25 -21.79 -6.17 -10.10
N ASN A 26 -21.61 -6.92 -11.19
CA ASN A 26 -21.41 -6.38 -12.52
C ASN A 26 -22.73 -5.92 -13.16
N GLY A 27 -22.62 -4.91 -14.01
CA GLY A 27 -23.75 -4.41 -14.80
C GLY A 27 -23.95 -5.21 -16.08
N ILE A 28 -25.18 -5.20 -16.58
CA ILE A 28 -25.53 -5.84 -17.86
C ILE A 28 -25.18 -4.90 -19.03
N PRO A 29 -24.51 -5.37 -20.09
CA PRO A 29 -24.29 -4.57 -21.30
C PRO A 29 -25.60 -4.12 -21.94
N LEU A 30 -25.64 -2.87 -22.41
CA LEU A 30 -26.85 -2.31 -23.02
C LEU A 30 -27.30 -3.11 -24.24
N ARG A 31 -26.38 -3.51 -25.11
CA ARG A 31 -26.72 -4.30 -26.28
C ARG A 31 -27.23 -5.70 -25.92
N GLN A 32 -26.74 -6.28 -24.82
CA GLN A 32 -27.26 -7.54 -24.32
C GLN A 32 -28.72 -7.40 -23.89
N VAL A 33 -29.12 -6.28 -23.25
CA VAL A 33 -30.54 -6.02 -22.94
C VAL A 33 -31.40 -6.01 -24.20
N SER A 34 -30.96 -5.32 -25.26
CA SER A 34 -31.70 -5.28 -26.53
C SER A 34 -31.85 -6.67 -27.15
N GLN A 35 -30.78 -7.48 -27.11
CA GLN A 35 -30.76 -8.84 -27.66
C GLN A 35 -31.64 -9.81 -26.84
N ASP A 36 -31.48 -9.83 -25.52
CA ASP A 36 -32.17 -10.77 -24.62
C ASP A 36 -33.69 -10.53 -24.61
N LEU A 37 -34.13 -9.29 -24.83
CA LEU A 37 -35.55 -8.91 -24.92
C LEU A 37 -36.07 -8.80 -26.36
N ASN A 38 -35.22 -9.05 -27.36
CA ASN A 38 -35.56 -8.91 -28.79
C ASN A 38 -36.19 -7.54 -29.13
N LEU A 39 -35.57 -6.47 -28.62
CA LEU A 39 -35.92 -5.08 -28.88
C LEU A 39 -34.97 -4.47 -29.90
N ASP A 40 -35.47 -3.50 -30.68
CA ASP A 40 -34.57 -2.65 -31.46
C ASP A 40 -33.62 -1.89 -30.53
N TYR A 41 -32.39 -1.66 -30.99
CA TYR A 41 -31.35 -1.04 -30.16
C TYR A 41 -31.72 0.41 -29.78
N GLU A 42 -32.21 1.21 -30.74
CA GLU A 42 -32.62 2.60 -30.46
C GLU A 42 -33.88 2.64 -29.59
N GLU A 43 -34.84 1.74 -29.82
CA GLU A 43 -36.04 1.59 -28.98
C GLU A 43 -35.66 1.24 -27.53
N SER A 44 -34.74 0.30 -27.34
CA SER A 44 -34.28 -0.08 -26.00
C SER A 44 -33.62 1.09 -25.27
N ILE A 45 -32.86 1.93 -25.98
CA ILE A 45 -32.25 3.15 -25.43
C ILE A 45 -33.32 4.12 -24.94
N ASP A 46 -34.38 4.35 -25.71
CA ASP A 46 -35.45 5.27 -25.31
C ASP A 46 -36.20 4.77 -24.06
N LEU A 47 -36.43 3.46 -23.94
CA LEU A 47 -37.01 2.85 -22.73
C LEU A 47 -36.06 2.97 -21.53
N ILE A 48 -34.76 2.72 -21.71
CA ILE A 48 -33.74 2.87 -20.68
C ILE A 48 -33.68 4.32 -20.18
N LYS A 49 -33.78 5.32 -21.07
CA LYS A 49 -33.81 6.73 -20.68
C LYS A 49 -34.97 7.06 -19.74
N GLU A 50 -36.13 6.43 -19.93
CA GLU A 50 -37.26 6.59 -19.00
C GLU A 50 -36.96 5.96 -17.63
N LEU A 51 -36.31 4.79 -17.58
CA LEU A 51 -35.87 4.16 -16.32
C LEU A 51 -34.78 4.95 -15.60
N VAL A 52 -33.92 5.64 -16.34
CA VAL A 52 -32.91 6.56 -15.77
C VAL A 52 -33.57 7.81 -15.20
N LYS A 53 -34.56 8.38 -15.88
CA LYS A 53 -35.34 9.53 -15.37
C LYS A 53 -36.14 9.18 -14.12
N SER A 54 -36.67 7.96 -14.04
CA SER A 54 -37.43 7.49 -12.87
C SER A 54 -36.55 7.06 -11.70
N GLY A 55 -35.22 7.05 -11.86
CA GLY A 55 -34.29 6.67 -10.81
C GLY A 55 -34.25 5.18 -10.50
N ILE A 56 -34.70 4.33 -11.43
CA ILE A 56 -34.68 2.86 -11.27
C ILE A 56 -33.35 2.30 -11.78
N VAL A 57 -32.88 2.82 -12.91
CA VAL A 57 -31.64 2.38 -13.57
C VAL A 57 -30.63 3.52 -13.60
N SER A 58 -29.35 3.18 -13.49
CA SER A 58 -28.24 4.03 -13.86
C SER A 58 -27.33 3.33 -14.87
N ILE A 59 -26.53 4.11 -15.59
CA ILE A 59 -25.56 3.60 -16.54
C ILE A 59 -24.12 3.96 -16.15
N GLN A 60 -23.20 3.11 -16.58
CA GLN A 60 -21.77 3.36 -16.60
C GLN A 60 -21.28 3.28 -18.05
N SER A 61 -20.45 4.24 -18.45
CA SER A 61 -19.78 4.24 -19.75
C SER A 61 -18.32 4.62 -19.53
N SER A 62 -17.43 3.66 -19.75
CA SER A 62 -15.99 3.81 -19.56
C SER A 62 -15.24 2.68 -20.29
N THR A 63 -13.92 2.62 -20.15
CA THR A 63 -13.12 1.49 -20.64
C THR A 63 -13.39 0.19 -19.88
N ASN A 64 -14.01 0.25 -18.70
CA ASN A 64 -14.53 -0.90 -17.97
C ASN A 64 -15.91 -0.55 -17.37
N PRO A 65 -16.99 -0.60 -18.17
CA PRO A 65 -18.32 -0.23 -17.70
C PRO A 65 -18.97 -1.32 -16.83
N HIS A 66 -18.37 -2.51 -16.72
CA HIS A 66 -18.86 -3.64 -15.94
C HIS A 66 -18.75 -3.46 -14.43
N ILE A 67 -18.16 -2.36 -13.98
CA ILE A 67 -18.21 -1.93 -12.58
C ILE A 67 -18.86 -0.56 -12.45
N ILE A 68 -19.52 -0.32 -11.32
CA ILE A 68 -19.83 1.05 -10.89
C ILE A 68 -18.53 1.64 -10.38
N GLY A 69 -17.96 2.63 -11.08
CA GLY A 69 -16.64 3.18 -10.77
C GLY A 69 -16.59 3.92 -9.44
N PHE A 70 -16.40 5.24 -9.48
CA PHE A 70 -16.33 6.07 -8.27
C PHE A 70 -17.69 6.64 -7.83
N LYS A 71 -18.66 6.68 -8.75
CA LYS A 71 -19.98 7.27 -8.49
C LYS A 71 -21.01 6.83 -9.52
N HIS A 72 -22.27 6.98 -9.16
CA HIS A 72 -23.35 7.13 -10.14
C HIS A 72 -23.28 8.54 -10.75
N HIS A 73 -23.49 8.62 -12.06
CA HIS A 73 -23.40 9.90 -12.79
C HIS A 73 -24.71 10.69 -12.69
N PRO A 74 -24.70 12.03 -12.85
CA PRO A 74 -25.94 12.80 -12.92
C PRO A 74 -26.84 12.32 -14.06
N VAL A 75 -28.16 12.32 -13.84
CA VAL A 75 -29.18 11.88 -14.81
C VAL A 75 -28.96 12.51 -16.18
N GLN A 76 -28.75 13.83 -16.25
CA GLN A 76 -28.60 14.54 -17.53
C GLN A 76 -27.42 14.00 -18.37
N SER A 77 -26.25 13.78 -17.74
CA SER A 77 -25.08 13.23 -18.43
C SER A 77 -25.32 11.81 -18.93
N GLN A 78 -26.06 11.00 -18.16
CA GLN A 78 -26.44 9.66 -18.59
C GLN A 78 -27.37 9.69 -19.81
N LEU A 79 -28.34 10.62 -19.85
CA LEU A 79 -29.27 10.76 -20.98
C LEU A 79 -28.56 11.20 -22.26
N GLU A 80 -27.55 12.06 -22.16
CA GLU A 80 -26.71 12.49 -23.29
C GLU A 80 -25.92 11.31 -23.87
N ILE A 81 -25.23 10.55 -23.01
CA ILE A 81 -24.49 9.34 -23.41
C ILE A 81 -25.40 8.32 -24.10
N LEU A 82 -26.61 8.11 -23.56
CA LEU A 82 -27.59 7.21 -24.15
C LEU A 82 -28.07 7.68 -25.52
N GLU A 83 -28.27 8.98 -25.72
CA GLU A 83 -28.66 9.51 -27.04
C GLU A 83 -27.54 9.32 -28.06
N ASP A 84 -26.29 9.62 -27.69
CA ASP A 84 -25.13 9.42 -28.56
C ASP A 84 -24.94 7.93 -28.90
N ALA A 85 -25.28 7.04 -27.98
CA ALA A 85 -25.14 5.60 -28.13
C ALA A 85 -25.98 5.03 -29.28
N LYS A 86 -27.09 5.68 -29.67
CA LYS A 86 -27.91 5.24 -30.82
C LYS A 86 -27.11 5.12 -32.12
N SER A 87 -26.05 5.92 -32.24
CA SER A 87 -25.16 5.90 -33.41
C SER A 87 -24.13 4.75 -33.41
N ILE A 88 -23.99 3.99 -32.30
CA ILE A 88 -22.98 2.94 -32.13
C ILE A 88 -23.34 1.72 -32.97
N LYS A 89 -22.44 1.38 -33.89
CA LYS A 89 -22.54 0.22 -34.78
C LYS A 89 -21.77 -0.97 -34.24
N VAL A 90 -22.15 -2.16 -34.67
CA VAL A 90 -21.38 -3.40 -34.44
C VAL A 90 -20.49 -3.67 -35.64
N VAL A 91 -19.24 -4.02 -35.37
CA VAL A 91 -18.28 -4.49 -36.36
C VAL A 91 -17.99 -5.96 -36.08
N LYS A 92 -17.94 -6.75 -37.15
CA LYS A 92 -17.53 -8.16 -37.11
C LYS A 92 -16.05 -8.24 -37.47
N GLN A 93 -15.27 -8.90 -36.62
CA GLN A 93 -13.87 -9.19 -36.88
C GLN A 93 -13.65 -10.70 -36.84
N SER A 94 -13.09 -11.24 -37.92
CA SER A 94 -12.78 -12.67 -38.03
C SER A 94 -11.32 -12.93 -37.67
N PHE A 95 -11.10 -13.84 -36.73
CA PHE A 95 -9.80 -14.39 -36.35
C PHE A 95 -9.76 -15.88 -36.72
N GLY A 96 -9.41 -16.17 -37.96
CA GLY A 96 -9.45 -17.54 -38.49
C GLY A 96 -10.88 -18.07 -38.56
N LYS A 97 -11.24 -19.04 -37.71
CA LYS A 97 -12.60 -19.61 -37.60
C LYS A 97 -13.48 -18.92 -36.55
N LEU A 98 -12.91 -18.01 -35.76
CA LEU A 98 -13.64 -17.25 -34.75
C LEU A 98 -14.16 -15.96 -35.39
N GLU A 99 -15.43 -15.64 -35.18
CA GLU A 99 -16.01 -14.34 -35.51
C GLU A 99 -16.38 -13.65 -34.21
N ILE A 100 -15.89 -12.43 -34.03
CA ILE A 100 -16.15 -11.61 -32.84
C ILE A 100 -16.94 -10.40 -33.29
N GLU A 101 -18.07 -10.17 -32.64
CA GLU A 101 -18.86 -8.95 -32.78
C GLU A 101 -18.47 -7.98 -31.67
N MET A 102 -18.14 -6.74 -32.04
CA MET A 102 -17.76 -5.69 -31.10
C MET A 102 -18.46 -4.39 -31.45
N GLU A 103 -18.83 -3.63 -30.41
CA GLU A 103 -19.32 -2.28 -30.58
C GLU A 103 -18.17 -1.37 -31.04
N GLN A 104 -18.42 -0.49 -32.00
CA GLN A 104 -17.45 0.49 -32.49
C GLN A 104 -17.38 1.69 -31.53
N THR A 105 -16.98 1.44 -30.30
CA THR A 105 -16.80 2.46 -29.25
C THR A 105 -15.67 2.06 -28.31
N GLU A 106 -14.95 3.05 -27.79
CA GLU A 106 -14.01 2.86 -26.69
C GLU A 106 -14.71 2.81 -25.32
N TYR A 107 -15.96 3.24 -25.26
CA TYR A 107 -16.73 3.43 -24.03
C TYR A 107 -18.07 2.69 -24.09
N PRO A 108 -18.07 1.34 -24.03
CA PRO A 108 -19.30 0.55 -23.97
C PRO A 108 -20.17 0.94 -22.76
N ILE A 109 -21.46 0.61 -22.82
CA ILE A 109 -22.42 0.99 -21.78
C ILE A 109 -22.94 -0.26 -21.05
N CYS A 110 -22.90 -0.21 -19.72
CA CYS A 110 -23.58 -1.19 -18.87
C CYS A 110 -24.61 -0.50 -17.98
N LEU A 111 -25.68 -1.24 -17.66
CA LEU A 111 -26.78 -0.81 -16.82
C LEU A 111 -26.71 -1.45 -15.44
N TYR A 112 -27.15 -0.68 -14.44
CA TYR A 112 -27.22 -1.06 -13.05
C TYR A 112 -28.55 -0.60 -12.46
N PRO A 113 -29.10 -1.31 -11.46
CA PRO A 113 -30.11 -0.73 -10.61
C PRO A 113 -29.48 0.38 -9.75
N THR A 114 -30.23 1.44 -9.47
CA THR A 114 -29.76 2.54 -8.60
C THR A 114 -29.63 2.09 -7.14
N PRO A 115 -28.86 2.81 -6.31
CA PRO A 115 -28.80 2.56 -4.87
C PRO A 115 -30.17 2.66 -4.20
N GLU A 116 -31.00 3.63 -4.60
CA GLU A 116 -32.36 3.80 -4.08
C GLU A 116 -33.21 2.58 -4.39
N TYR A 117 -33.19 2.12 -5.65
CA TYR A 117 -33.98 0.97 -6.09
C TYR A 117 -33.54 -0.33 -5.41
N THR A 118 -32.23 -0.56 -5.27
CA THR A 118 -31.73 -1.78 -4.59
C THR A 118 -32.01 -1.79 -3.09
N LYS A 119 -31.92 -0.65 -2.39
CA LYS A 119 -32.27 -0.55 -0.97
C LYS A 119 -33.73 -0.91 -0.68
N GLU A 120 -34.63 -0.64 -1.64
CA GLU A 120 -36.06 -0.96 -1.51
C GLU A 120 -36.41 -2.39 -1.95
N ASN A 121 -35.69 -2.93 -2.94
CA ASN A 121 -36.12 -4.15 -3.64
C ASN A 121 -35.20 -5.37 -3.45
N ARG A 122 -33.96 -5.19 -2.98
CA ARG A 122 -33.01 -6.29 -2.78
C ARG A 122 -33.00 -6.76 -1.34
N ASP A 123 -33.29 -8.04 -1.16
CA ASP A 123 -33.03 -8.72 0.11
C ASP A 123 -31.52 -8.94 0.29
N VAL A 124 -31.00 -8.47 1.42
CA VAL A 124 -29.59 -8.55 1.79
C VAL A 124 -29.34 -9.45 3.01
N ASP A 125 -30.37 -10.13 3.53
CA ASP A 125 -30.25 -10.99 4.72
C ASP A 125 -29.20 -12.10 4.52
N LYS A 126 -29.03 -12.57 3.28
CA LYS A 126 -28.02 -13.57 2.91
C LYS A 126 -26.57 -13.15 3.20
N TYR A 127 -26.30 -11.85 3.32
CA TYR A 127 -24.96 -11.32 3.60
C TYR A 127 -24.67 -11.23 5.11
N GLY A 128 -25.68 -11.40 5.97
CA GLY A 128 -25.51 -11.34 7.42
C GLY A 128 -24.84 -10.04 7.89
N TYR A 129 -23.67 -10.14 8.53
CA TYR A 129 -22.92 -9.01 9.05
C TYR A 129 -21.84 -8.47 8.09
N ALA A 130 -21.78 -8.98 6.86
CA ALA A 130 -20.80 -8.56 5.85
C ALA A 130 -21.13 -7.17 5.29
N LYS A 131 -20.82 -6.13 6.08
CA LYS A 131 -21.13 -4.72 5.81
C LYS A 131 -20.82 -4.28 4.38
N TYR A 132 -19.61 -4.56 3.89
CA TYR A 132 -19.17 -4.08 2.57
C TYR A 132 -19.79 -4.89 1.43
N SER A 133 -20.07 -6.18 1.65
CA SER A 133 -20.87 -6.96 0.70
C SER A 133 -22.30 -6.44 0.60
N VAL A 134 -22.90 -6.00 1.72
CA VAL A 134 -24.22 -5.34 1.70
C VAL A 134 -24.18 -4.02 0.94
N GLU A 135 -23.15 -3.18 1.15
CA GLU A 135 -22.99 -1.93 0.41
C GLU A 135 -22.87 -2.17 -1.11
N LEU A 136 -22.02 -3.12 -1.53
CA LEU A 136 -21.91 -3.50 -2.95
C LEU A 136 -23.22 -4.07 -3.51
N ALA A 137 -23.93 -4.88 -2.71
CA ALA A 137 -25.24 -5.42 -3.07
C ALA A 137 -26.29 -4.31 -3.26
N GLN A 138 -26.12 -3.17 -2.58
CA GLN A 138 -26.96 -1.97 -2.70
C GLN A 138 -26.43 -0.97 -3.73
N SER A 139 -25.67 -1.45 -4.74
CA SER A 139 -25.15 -0.64 -5.85
C SER A 139 -24.22 0.50 -5.41
N GLU A 140 -23.55 0.39 -4.27
CA GLU A 140 -22.50 1.37 -3.92
C GLU A 140 -21.31 1.28 -4.90
N PRO A 141 -20.66 2.41 -5.25
CA PRO A 141 -19.56 2.41 -6.20
C PRO A 141 -18.38 1.53 -5.75
N GLN A 142 -17.97 0.61 -6.62
CA GLN A 142 -16.99 -0.44 -6.32
C GLN A 142 -15.59 0.14 -6.04
N LEU A 143 -15.22 1.22 -6.71
CA LEU A 143 -13.92 1.89 -6.54
C LEU A 143 -13.94 2.97 -5.45
N SER A 144 -15.00 3.06 -4.66
CA SER A 144 -15.04 4.01 -3.55
C SER A 144 -14.07 3.57 -2.44
N PHE A 145 -13.27 4.52 -1.94
CA PHE A 145 -12.37 4.28 -0.82
C PHE A 145 -13.14 4.26 0.50
N ARG A 146 -12.75 3.36 1.39
CA ARG A 146 -13.07 3.36 2.81
C ARG A 146 -11.80 3.61 3.60
N PHE A 147 -11.92 4.29 4.73
CA PHE A 147 -10.78 4.74 5.53
C PHE A 147 -10.84 4.14 6.92
N PHE A 148 -9.67 3.80 7.48
CA PHE A 148 -9.58 3.06 8.73
C PHE A 148 -8.46 3.56 9.64
N GLU A 149 -8.65 3.37 10.94
CA GLU A 149 -7.57 3.48 11.92
C GLU A 149 -6.41 2.53 11.54
N THR A 150 -5.17 2.94 11.77
CA THR A 150 -3.98 2.17 11.34
C THR A 150 -3.82 0.84 12.06
N ASP A 151 -4.45 0.69 13.23
CA ASP A 151 -4.34 -0.49 14.09
C ASP A 151 -5.07 -1.71 13.53
N ILE A 152 -5.97 -1.55 12.55
CA ILE A 152 -6.61 -2.67 11.85
C ILE A 152 -5.60 -3.61 11.20
N LEU A 153 -4.47 -3.05 10.74
CA LEU A 153 -3.40 -3.80 10.09
C LEU A 153 -2.59 -4.65 11.07
N GLU A 154 -2.58 -4.31 12.37
CA GLU A 154 -1.78 -5.00 13.38
C GLU A 154 -2.23 -6.44 13.62
N ARG A 155 -3.52 -6.73 13.42
CA ARG A 155 -4.02 -8.11 13.46
C ARG A 155 -3.28 -8.99 12.45
N TYR A 156 -3.00 -8.46 11.27
CA TYR A 156 -2.40 -9.20 10.17
C TYR A 156 -0.89 -9.20 10.25
N SER A 157 -0.27 -8.05 10.55
CA SER A 157 1.19 -7.94 10.63
C SER A 157 1.81 -8.69 11.81
N ASN A 158 1.04 -8.93 12.88
CA ASN A 158 1.48 -9.70 14.05
C ASN A 158 1.11 -11.19 14.01
N GLU A 159 0.26 -11.62 13.07
CA GLU A 159 -0.15 -13.02 12.93
C GLU A 159 0.70 -13.69 11.84
N PRO A 160 1.66 -14.58 12.21
CA PRO A 160 2.64 -15.13 11.26
C PRO A 160 2.03 -15.99 10.15
N ARG A 161 0.78 -16.46 10.29
CA ARG A 161 0.07 -17.23 9.26
C ARG A 161 -0.48 -16.35 8.13
N PHE A 162 -0.55 -15.03 8.30
CA PHE A 162 -0.75 -14.10 7.20
C PHE A 162 0.58 -13.75 6.54
N ASP A 163 0.51 -13.47 5.24
CA ASP A 163 1.53 -12.72 4.53
C ASP A 163 1.09 -11.27 4.45
N PHE A 164 1.83 -10.42 5.16
CA PHE A 164 1.57 -8.99 5.25
C PHE A 164 2.74 -8.27 4.59
N GLU A 165 2.44 -7.57 3.50
CA GLU A 165 3.42 -6.77 2.78
C GLU A 165 3.00 -5.31 2.80
N PHE A 166 3.97 -4.45 3.08
CA PHE A 166 3.78 -3.01 2.95
C PHE A 166 5.08 -2.39 2.45
N GLN A 167 4.99 -1.63 1.36
CA GLN A 167 6.12 -0.97 0.74
C GLN A 167 5.71 0.45 0.32
N ASP A 168 6.52 1.42 0.75
CA ASP A 168 6.38 2.85 0.48
C ASP A 168 5.07 3.49 0.94
N PHE A 169 3.97 3.20 0.24
CA PHE A 169 2.65 3.76 0.49
C PHE A 169 1.50 2.78 0.29
N SER A 170 1.77 1.55 -0.18
CA SER A 170 0.74 0.52 -0.40
C SER A 170 1.19 -0.84 0.11
N GLY A 171 0.22 -1.71 0.32
CA GLY A 171 0.43 -3.06 0.82
C GLY A 171 -0.68 -3.99 0.39
N GLN A 172 -0.49 -5.26 0.74
CA GLN A 172 -1.44 -6.35 0.49
C GLN A 172 -1.46 -7.32 1.67
N ILE A 173 -2.55 -8.06 1.80
CA ILE A 173 -2.74 -9.08 2.83
C ILE A 173 -3.22 -10.36 2.16
N SER A 174 -2.54 -11.48 2.42
CA SER A 174 -2.95 -12.80 1.98
C SER A 174 -2.70 -13.85 3.06
N CYS A 175 -3.30 -15.03 2.91
CA CYS A 175 -2.96 -16.18 3.74
C CYS A 175 -1.69 -16.88 3.25
N LYS A 176 -0.93 -17.48 4.16
CA LYS A 176 0.18 -18.37 3.81
C LYS A 176 -0.30 -19.79 3.55
N TYR A 177 0.45 -20.45 2.70
CA TYR A 177 0.28 -21.85 2.33
C TYR A 177 1.46 -22.67 2.85
N ASP A 178 1.21 -23.93 3.19
CA ASP A 178 2.25 -24.88 3.55
C ASP A 178 3.03 -25.37 2.30
N GLU A 179 4.03 -26.24 2.50
CA GLU A 179 4.85 -26.78 1.41
C GLU A 179 4.06 -27.62 0.40
N GLU A 180 2.87 -28.10 0.78
CA GLU A 180 1.97 -28.88 -0.08
C GLU A 180 0.96 -27.98 -0.82
N GLY A 181 0.97 -26.67 -0.55
CA GLY A 181 0.07 -25.69 -1.14
C GLY A 181 -1.30 -25.62 -0.47
N ASN A 182 -1.44 -26.14 0.77
CA ASN A 182 -2.67 -26.01 1.54
C ASN A 182 -2.64 -24.73 2.39
N PRO A 183 -3.76 -23.99 2.50
CA PRO A 183 -3.85 -22.84 3.38
C PRO A 183 -3.61 -23.23 4.85
N ILE A 184 -2.78 -22.46 5.55
CA ILE A 184 -2.48 -22.70 6.98
C ILE A 184 -3.62 -22.19 7.89
N LEU A 185 -4.46 -21.30 7.35
CA LEU A 185 -5.58 -20.67 8.05
C LEU A 185 -6.90 -21.40 7.76
N ARG A 186 -7.86 -21.25 8.68
CA ARG A 186 -9.23 -21.71 8.49
C ARG A 186 -9.89 -20.93 7.35
N GLU A 187 -10.91 -21.51 6.73
CA GLU A 187 -11.56 -20.97 5.53
C GLU A 187 -12.00 -19.50 5.71
N GLU A 188 -12.56 -19.15 6.87
CA GLU A 188 -12.98 -17.78 7.21
C GLU A 188 -11.83 -16.76 7.27
N ASP A 189 -10.61 -17.23 7.52
CA ASP A 189 -9.39 -16.43 7.64
C ASP A 189 -8.55 -16.47 6.34
N GLN A 190 -8.95 -17.24 5.32
CA GLN A 190 -8.30 -17.32 4.01
C GLN A 190 -8.67 -16.11 3.13
N ILE A 191 -8.36 -14.91 3.63
CA ILE A 191 -8.67 -13.68 2.92
C ILE A 191 -7.57 -13.28 1.95
N PHE A 192 -7.96 -12.47 0.96
CA PHE A 192 -7.05 -11.74 0.10
C PHE A 192 -7.51 -10.29 -0.02
N LEU A 193 -6.79 -9.37 0.61
CA LEU A 193 -6.94 -7.94 0.40
C LEU A 193 -5.88 -7.50 -0.61
N LYS A 194 -6.32 -7.36 -1.87
CA LYS A 194 -5.44 -7.09 -3.02
C LYS A 194 -4.60 -5.83 -2.83
N SER A 195 -5.21 -4.76 -2.33
CA SER A 195 -4.48 -3.53 -2.06
C SER A 195 -5.10 -2.75 -0.92
N PHE A 196 -4.24 -2.24 -0.05
CA PHE A 196 -4.52 -1.12 0.83
C PHE A 196 -3.37 -0.11 0.72
N GLY A 197 -3.60 1.13 1.15
CA GLY A 197 -2.55 2.13 1.10
C GLY A 197 -2.80 3.31 2.01
N LEU A 198 -1.95 4.33 1.87
CA LEU A 198 -1.96 5.50 2.72
C LEU A 198 -3.04 6.49 2.35
N GLY A 199 -3.72 6.99 3.37
CA GLY A 199 -4.53 8.20 3.34
C GLY A 199 -4.25 9.08 4.55
N PHE A 200 -4.91 10.22 4.58
CA PHE A 200 -4.82 11.19 5.66
C PHE A 200 -6.20 11.69 6.04
N ASP A 201 -6.45 11.84 7.33
CA ASP A 201 -7.64 12.54 7.82
C ASP A 201 -7.49 14.06 7.75
N SER A 202 -8.51 14.78 8.21
CA SER A 202 -8.57 16.24 8.20
C SER A 202 -7.53 16.91 9.11
N SER A 203 -6.99 16.18 10.09
CA SER A 203 -5.91 16.61 10.97
C SER A 203 -4.52 16.35 10.39
N GLY A 204 -4.44 15.59 9.29
CA GLY A 204 -3.20 15.11 8.70
C GLY A 204 -2.67 13.84 9.36
N ALA A 205 -3.46 13.17 10.21
CA ALA A 205 -3.09 11.87 10.76
C ALA A 205 -3.24 10.79 9.69
N ARG A 206 -2.36 9.79 9.75
CA ARG A 206 -2.33 8.69 8.78
C ARG A 206 -3.52 7.76 9.00
N VAL A 207 -4.17 7.38 7.92
CA VAL A 207 -5.25 6.39 7.90
C VAL A 207 -4.98 5.36 6.81
N VAL A 208 -5.59 4.19 6.93
CA VAL A 208 -5.53 3.14 5.91
C VAL A 208 -6.67 3.37 4.93
N ALA A 209 -6.38 3.35 3.63
CA ALA A 209 -7.36 3.46 2.56
C ALA A 209 -7.45 2.13 1.79
N ALA A 210 -8.66 1.57 1.66
CA ALA A 210 -8.93 0.35 0.91
C ALA A 210 -10.16 0.52 0.01
N LEU A 211 -10.20 -0.19 -1.12
CA LEU A 211 -11.34 -0.16 -2.04
C LEU A 211 -12.49 -1.00 -1.52
N LEU A 212 -13.73 -0.51 -1.70
CA LEU A 212 -14.94 -1.22 -1.31
C LEU A 212 -15.01 -2.63 -1.91
N CYS A 213 -14.67 -2.78 -3.20
CA CYS A 213 -14.71 -4.07 -3.87
C CYS A 213 -13.71 -5.10 -3.29
N ASP A 214 -12.56 -4.66 -2.80
CA ASP A 214 -11.59 -5.54 -2.15
C ASP A 214 -12.06 -5.90 -0.72
N LEU A 215 -12.65 -4.95 0.00
CA LEU A 215 -13.25 -5.20 1.32
C LEU A 215 -14.45 -6.15 1.27
N GLY A 216 -15.28 -6.04 0.22
CA GLY A 216 -16.44 -6.90 0.02
C GLY A 216 -16.10 -8.37 -0.28
N LYS A 217 -14.83 -8.66 -0.59
CA LYS A 217 -14.31 -10.03 -0.79
C LYS A 217 -13.77 -10.67 0.50
N LEU A 218 -13.66 -9.90 1.58
CA LEU A 218 -13.30 -10.44 2.88
C LEU A 218 -14.46 -11.27 3.45
N SER A 219 -14.17 -12.22 4.33
CA SER A 219 -15.21 -12.93 5.09
C SER A 219 -15.99 -11.97 5.98
N SER A 220 -17.22 -12.37 6.37
CA SER A 220 -18.09 -11.54 7.20
C SER A 220 -17.40 -11.08 8.49
N GLU A 221 -16.61 -11.95 9.13
CA GLU A 221 -15.87 -11.69 10.35
C GLU A 221 -14.81 -10.60 10.15
N HIS A 222 -14.09 -10.66 9.03
CA HIS A 222 -13.11 -9.65 8.67
C HIS A 222 -13.78 -8.33 8.30
N GLN A 223 -14.89 -8.34 7.56
CA GLN A 223 -15.63 -7.11 7.25
C GLN A 223 -16.12 -6.42 8.53
N VAL A 224 -16.60 -7.16 9.52
CA VAL A 224 -16.98 -6.62 10.83
C VAL A 224 -15.77 -6.01 11.56
N ALA A 225 -14.62 -6.70 11.54
CA ALA A 225 -13.40 -6.19 12.16
C ALA A 225 -12.92 -4.88 11.52
N TRP A 226 -12.94 -4.78 10.20
CA TRP A 226 -12.63 -3.56 9.47
C TRP A 226 -13.67 -2.47 9.74
N GLY A 227 -14.95 -2.81 9.71
CA GLY A 227 -16.05 -1.86 9.96
C GLY A 227 -16.01 -1.24 11.37
N ALA A 228 -15.51 -1.97 12.37
CA ALA A 228 -15.31 -1.45 13.73
C ALA A 228 -14.20 -0.39 13.82
N LYS A 229 -13.36 -0.27 12.79
CA LYS A 229 -12.22 0.66 12.70
C LYS A 229 -12.37 1.71 11.61
N GLU A 230 -13.55 1.77 10.98
CA GLU A 230 -13.81 2.69 9.89
C GLU A 230 -13.96 4.13 10.37
N ILE A 231 -13.36 5.05 9.62
CA ILE A 231 -13.40 6.49 9.84
C ILE A 231 -14.25 7.12 8.71
N PRO A 232 -15.09 8.13 9.00
CA PRO A 232 -15.92 8.79 7.99
C PRO A 232 -15.11 9.33 6.80
N SER A 233 -15.43 8.87 5.58
CA SER A 233 -14.72 9.26 4.36
C SER A 233 -14.75 10.75 4.04
N THR A 234 -15.74 11.50 4.56
CA THR A 234 -15.83 12.96 4.38
C THR A 234 -14.66 13.73 4.99
N GLU A 235 -13.93 13.10 5.90
CA GLU A 235 -12.80 13.69 6.60
C GLU A 235 -11.45 13.22 6.05
N CYS A 236 -11.44 12.32 5.06
CA CYS A 236 -10.22 11.64 4.63
C CYS A 236 -9.90 11.86 3.15
N LYS A 237 -8.61 11.76 2.83
CA LYS A 237 -8.10 11.78 1.47
C LYS A 237 -7.10 10.65 1.28
N VAL A 238 -7.21 9.96 0.15
CA VAL A 238 -6.20 8.99 -0.29
C VAL A 238 -4.91 9.73 -0.68
N LEU A 239 -3.75 9.12 -0.42
CA LEU A 239 -2.48 9.65 -0.91
C LEU A 239 -2.45 9.60 -2.44
N ASP A 240 -2.06 10.72 -3.07
CA ASP A 240 -2.00 10.84 -4.53
C ASP A 240 -1.16 9.74 -5.20
N ASP A 241 -0.01 9.36 -4.62
CA ASP A 241 0.83 8.29 -5.18
C ASP A 241 0.08 6.95 -5.21
N TYR A 242 -0.63 6.63 -4.13
CA TYR A 242 -1.41 5.41 -4.04
C TYR A 242 -2.58 5.43 -5.03
N TYR A 243 -3.29 6.55 -5.13
CA TYR A 243 -4.37 6.74 -6.10
C TYR A 243 -3.87 6.64 -7.55
N ASN A 244 -2.81 7.35 -7.89
CA ASN A 244 -2.25 7.37 -9.24
C ASN A 244 -1.74 5.99 -9.65
N ASN A 245 -1.13 5.24 -8.74
CA ASN A 245 -0.69 3.88 -9.01
C ASN A 245 -1.87 2.92 -9.20
N LEU A 246 -2.78 2.87 -8.23
CA LEU A 246 -3.85 1.88 -8.19
C LEU A 246 -4.94 2.15 -9.23
N ILE A 247 -5.35 3.40 -9.38
CA ILE A 247 -6.52 3.80 -10.19
C ILE A 247 -6.10 4.23 -11.59
N LEU A 248 -5.05 5.05 -11.71
CA LEU A 248 -4.63 5.59 -13.01
C LEU A 248 -3.57 4.72 -13.70
N GLY A 249 -3.09 3.65 -13.04
CA GLY A 249 -2.04 2.78 -13.58
C GLY A 249 -0.71 3.50 -13.82
N GLN A 250 -0.46 4.60 -13.11
CA GLN A 250 0.75 5.38 -13.28
C GLN A 250 1.93 4.76 -12.52
N TRP A 251 3.10 4.79 -13.16
CA TRP A 251 4.36 4.45 -12.50
C TRP A 251 4.71 5.54 -11.48
N ILE A 252 4.93 5.14 -10.23
CA ILE A 252 5.36 6.05 -9.17
C ILE A 252 6.84 5.87 -8.94
N THR A 253 7.57 6.99 -8.94
CA THR A 253 9.02 7.03 -8.73
C THR A 253 9.39 7.57 -7.34
N SER A 254 8.43 8.07 -6.56
CA SER A 254 8.66 8.45 -5.17
C SER A 254 8.81 7.21 -4.29
N LYS A 255 9.74 7.32 -3.34
CA LYS A 255 9.98 6.30 -2.32
C LYS A 255 9.73 6.86 -0.94
N SER A 256 9.36 6.00 -0.02
CA SER A 256 9.40 6.33 1.40
C SER A 256 10.83 6.52 1.88
N VAL A 257 11.00 7.30 2.95
CA VAL A 257 12.28 7.38 3.66
C VAL A 257 12.79 6.00 4.11
N PHE A 258 11.91 5.02 4.36
CA PHE A 258 12.28 3.66 4.75
C PHE A 258 13.01 2.92 3.63
N THR A 259 12.41 2.90 2.43
CA THR A 259 13.05 2.32 1.25
C THR A 259 14.33 3.08 0.89
N ALA A 260 14.30 4.42 0.97
CA ALA A 260 15.48 5.24 0.70
C ALA A 260 16.65 4.92 1.67
N LEU A 261 16.40 4.68 2.96
CA LEU A 261 17.45 4.25 3.90
C LEU A 261 18.00 2.87 3.55
N ILE A 262 17.15 1.94 3.14
CA ILE A 262 17.56 0.60 2.69
C ILE A 262 18.50 0.73 1.48
N ASP A 263 18.12 1.54 0.49
CA ASP A 263 18.94 1.79 -0.70
C ASP A 263 20.31 2.38 -0.33
N GLU A 264 20.36 3.30 0.64
CA GLU A 264 21.61 3.88 1.14
C GLU A 264 22.52 2.84 1.82
N ILE A 265 21.94 1.93 2.63
CA ILE A 265 22.69 0.84 3.28
C ILE A 265 23.26 -0.12 2.23
N ASN A 266 22.45 -0.51 1.23
CA ASN A 266 22.88 -1.42 0.17
C ASN A 266 23.95 -0.76 -0.72
N ALA A 267 23.83 0.54 -0.98
CA ALA A 267 24.86 1.29 -1.70
C ALA A 267 26.19 1.31 -0.95
N ILE A 268 26.18 1.53 0.37
CA ILE A 268 27.39 1.49 1.19
C ILE A 268 28.00 0.08 1.21
N TYR A 269 27.18 -0.96 1.32
CA TYR A 269 27.64 -2.35 1.23
C TYR A 269 28.44 -2.57 -0.06
N LYS A 270 27.85 -2.28 -1.23
CA LYS A 270 28.48 -2.45 -2.55
C LYS A 270 29.74 -1.61 -2.72
N LEU A 271 29.69 -0.34 -2.28
CA LEU A 271 30.84 0.56 -2.35
C LEU A 271 32.02 0.02 -1.55
N THR A 272 31.79 -0.37 -0.30
CA THR A 272 32.86 -0.78 0.61
C THR A 272 33.46 -2.13 0.21
N GLU A 273 32.63 -3.09 -0.21
CA GLU A 273 33.10 -4.35 -0.78
C GLU A 273 34.00 -4.13 -2.00
N SER A 274 33.59 -3.27 -2.94
CA SER A 274 34.38 -2.99 -4.15
C SER A 274 35.66 -2.20 -3.86
N ILE A 275 35.62 -1.22 -2.96
CA ILE A 275 36.76 -0.35 -2.66
C ILE A 275 37.83 -1.08 -1.83
N PHE A 276 37.39 -1.79 -0.78
CA PHE A 276 38.24 -2.31 0.28
C PHE A 276 38.33 -3.85 0.29
N GLY A 277 37.49 -4.55 -0.47
CA GLY A 277 37.42 -6.02 -0.48
C GLY A 277 36.66 -6.61 0.71
N VAL A 278 36.14 -5.76 1.61
CA VAL A 278 35.35 -6.15 2.78
C VAL A 278 34.20 -5.16 2.91
N PRO A 279 32.94 -5.60 3.04
CA PRO A 279 31.81 -4.69 3.21
C PRO A 279 31.74 -4.16 4.64
N LEU A 280 31.36 -2.89 4.79
CA LEU A 280 31.11 -2.23 6.08
C LEU A 280 29.87 -2.79 6.78
N PHE A 281 28.86 -3.21 6.02
CA PHE A 281 27.69 -3.88 6.55
C PHE A 281 27.78 -5.38 6.31
N HIS A 282 27.28 -6.21 7.22
CA HIS A 282 27.29 -7.66 7.07
C HIS A 282 26.36 -8.14 5.95
N LYS A 283 25.26 -7.42 5.72
CA LYS A 283 24.24 -7.79 4.73
C LYS A 283 23.63 -6.56 4.08
N GLU A 284 23.27 -6.72 2.81
CA GLU A 284 22.24 -5.91 2.15
C GLU A 284 20.86 -6.18 2.77
N LEU A 285 19.94 -5.24 2.59
CA LEU A 285 18.58 -5.26 3.14
C LEU A 285 17.53 -5.43 2.02
N ASP A 286 17.83 -6.28 1.04
CA ASP A 286 16.95 -6.65 -0.07
C ASP A 286 16.52 -8.13 0.00
N GLY A 287 15.52 -8.49 -0.81
CA GLY A 287 15.00 -9.86 -0.88
C GLY A 287 14.55 -10.39 0.49
N GLU A 288 15.04 -11.56 0.89
CA GLU A 288 14.73 -12.19 2.18
C GLU A 288 15.25 -11.39 3.39
N HIS A 289 16.19 -10.46 3.19
CA HIS A 289 16.72 -9.60 4.24
C HIS A 289 15.98 -8.27 4.35
N ARG A 290 14.98 -8.04 3.47
CA ARG A 290 14.16 -6.84 3.53
C ARG A 290 13.39 -6.78 4.85
N PRO A 291 13.43 -5.64 5.56
CA PRO A 291 12.71 -5.48 6.80
C PRO A 291 11.20 -5.70 6.69
N LYS A 292 10.66 -6.65 7.46
CA LYS A 292 9.21 -6.76 7.67
C LYS A 292 8.76 -5.70 8.67
N ASN A 293 7.56 -5.15 8.47
CA ASN A 293 6.94 -4.15 9.37
C ASN A 293 7.76 -2.85 9.54
N PHE A 294 8.63 -2.52 8.59
CA PHE A 294 9.38 -1.26 8.56
C PHE A 294 8.58 -0.19 7.80
N THR A 295 7.54 0.32 8.47
CA THR A 295 6.46 1.11 7.85
C THR A 295 6.03 2.31 8.70
N PHE A 296 5.24 3.19 8.09
CA PHE A 296 4.50 4.28 8.73
C PHE A 296 3.23 3.82 9.46
N PHE A 297 2.78 2.59 9.23
CA PHE A 297 1.49 2.04 9.69
C PHE A 297 1.62 1.17 10.94
N PHE A 298 1.95 1.78 12.07
CA PHE A 298 1.80 1.15 13.38
C PHE A 298 1.00 2.09 14.26
N SER A 299 0.24 1.52 15.18
CA SER A 299 -0.41 2.32 16.21
C SER A 299 0.66 3.03 17.02
N PRO A 300 0.45 4.31 17.39
CA PRO A 300 1.42 5.08 18.17
C PRO A 300 1.46 4.62 19.62
N THR A 301 1.93 3.39 19.84
CA THR A 301 2.12 2.77 21.13
C THR A 301 3.59 2.70 21.47
N SER A 302 3.91 2.70 22.77
CA SER A 302 5.28 2.57 23.23
C SER A 302 5.91 1.25 22.75
N LYS A 303 5.16 0.14 22.77
CA LYS A 303 5.61 -1.16 22.25
C LYS A 303 6.04 -1.05 20.80
N ASN A 304 5.15 -0.59 19.91
CA ASN A 304 5.44 -0.53 18.48
C ASN A 304 6.60 0.42 18.16
N TYR A 305 6.69 1.55 18.87
CA TYR A 305 7.83 2.45 18.73
C TYR A 305 9.15 1.78 19.12
N TYR A 306 9.21 1.06 20.25
CA TYR A 306 10.44 0.39 20.67
C TYR A 306 10.78 -0.83 19.81
N ASP A 307 9.79 -1.56 19.30
CA ASP A 307 9.99 -2.62 18.31
C ASP A 307 10.63 -2.03 17.03
N PHE A 308 10.11 -0.89 16.55
CA PHE A 308 10.72 -0.15 15.43
C PHE A 308 12.16 0.30 15.73
N ILE A 309 12.42 0.89 16.89
CA ILE A 309 13.76 1.34 17.29
C ILE A 309 14.75 0.16 17.35
N ASN A 310 14.32 -0.97 17.91
CA ASN A 310 15.13 -2.18 17.97
C ASN A 310 15.44 -2.72 16.56
N LEU A 311 14.45 -2.70 15.67
CA LEU A 311 14.60 -3.08 14.28
C LEU A 311 15.59 -2.16 13.54
N LEU A 312 15.45 -0.84 13.72
CA LEU A 312 16.34 0.16 13.14
C LEU A 312 17.79 0.01 13.66
N ASP A 313 17.98 -0.25 14.95
CA ASP A 313 19.32 -0.48 15.54
C ASP A 313 19.98 -1.73 14.94
N LYS A 314 19.22 -2.80 14.71
CA LYS A 314 19.72 -4.02 14.07
C LYS A 314 20.29 -3.73 12.68
N TYR A 315 19.56 -2.97 11.87
CA TYR A 315 19.98 -2.66 10.50
C TYR A 315 21.09 -1.65 10.39
N LEU A 316 21.22 -0.76 11.38
CA LEU A 316 22.24 0.27 11.39
C LEU A 316 23.51 -0.17 12.10
N SER A 317 23.42 -0.53 13.38
CA SER A 317 24.60 -0.61 14.25
C SER A 317 25.03 -2.05 14.55
N GLU A 318 24.09 -3.00 14.60
CA GLU A 318 24.40 -4.45 14.70
C GLU A 318 24.79 -5.04 13.34
N ASN A 319 24.33 -4.44 12.23
CA ASN A 319 24.74 -4.84 10.88
C ASN A 319 26.16 -4.38 10.52
N ILE A 320 26.84 -3.55 11.35
CA ILE A 320 28.22 -3.12 11.06
C ILE A 320 29.17 -4.31 11.21
N ASN A 321 29.89 -4.61 10.14
CA ASN A 321 30.90 -5.63 10.10
C ASN A 321 32.19 -5.17 10.79
N LYS A 322 32.51 -5.77 11.94
CA LYS A 322 33.73 -5.41 12.69
C LYS A 322 35.01 -5.72 11.93
N SER A 323 35.05 -6.76 11.09
CA SER A 323 36.25 -7.13 10.34
C SER A 323 36.64 -6.09 9.29
N PHE A 324 35.71 -5.22 8.89
CA PHE A 324 35.99 -4.08 8.03
C PHE A 324 37.10 -3.17 8.57
N PHE A 325 37.22 -3.07 9.90
CA PHE A 325 38.20 -2.20 10.56
C PHE A 325 39.55 -2.88 10.81
N GLU A 326 39.67 -4.18 10.57
CA GLU A 326 40.90 -4.94 10.81
C GLU A 326 42.06 -4.41 9.96
N GLY A 327 43.22 -4.24 10.57
CA GLY A 327 44.41 -3.67 9.93
C GLY A 327 44.37 -2.15 9.73
N SER A 328 43.22 -1.51 9.91
CA SER A 328 43.08 -0.03 9.81
C SER A 328 42.98 0.63 11.19
N LEU A 329 42.35 -0.02 12.16
CA LEU A 329 42.15 0.49 13.51
C LEU A 329 42.50 -0.55 14.59
N GLU A 330 42.89 -0.07 15.76
CA GLU A 330 42.93 -0.89 16.98
C GLU A 330 41.51 -1.22 17.42
N LEU A 331 41.17 -2.52 17.46
CA LEU A 331 39.83 -3.00 17.80
C LEU A 331 39.54 -3.06 19.30
N GLU A 332 40.60 -2.94 20.11
CA GLU A 332 40.58 -3.05 21.56
C GLU A 332 41.18 -1.79 22.18
N GLU A 333 40.81 -1.53 23.43
CA GLU A 333 41.47 -0.53 24.26
C GLU A 333 41.93 -1.15 25.59
N LEU A 334 43.03 -0.63 26.12
CA LEU A 334 43.58 -1.04 27.41
C LEU A 334 43.04 -0.13 28.51
N ILE A 335 42.18 -0.65 29.37
CA ILE A 335 41.64 0.09 30.51
C ILE A 335 42.42 -0.30 31.78
N PRO A 336 43.08 0.65 32.48
CA PRO A 336 43.76 0.34 33.73
C PRO A 336 42.74 0.09 34.86
N ILE A 337 42.81 -1.08 35.50
CA ILE A 337 41.90 -1.44 36.60
C ILE A 337 42.50 -1.07 37.97
N ARG A 338 43.79 -1.42 38.22
CA ARG A 338 44.62 -1.18 39.43
C ARG A 338 46.05 -1.70 39.18
N ASP A 339 47.05 -1.18 39.89
CA ASP A 339 48.49 -1.54 39.88
C ASP A 339 48.93 -2.59 38.83
N ASN A 340 49.49 -2.11 37.72
CA ASN A 340 50.04 -2.91 36.60
C ASN A 340 49.08 -3.92 35.93
N MET A 341 47.78 -3.90 36.23
CA MET A 341 46.77 -4.69 35.52
C MET A 341 45.96 -3.83 34.55
N VAL A 342 45.97 -4.25 33.28
CA VAL A 342 45.17 -3.66 32.21
C VAL A 342 44.13 -4.67 31.72
N GLU A 343 42.91 -4.21 31.49
CA GLU A 343 41.85 -4.98 30.84
C GLU A 343 41.83 -4.66 29.35
N ARG A 344 41.76 -5.70 28.52
CA ARG A 344 41.54 -5.54 27.07
C ARG A 344 40.04 -5.48 26.84
N VAL A 345 39.52 -4.29 26.54
CA VAL A 345 38.09 -4.08 26.29
C VAL A 345 37.86 -3.88 24.79
N GLN A 346 36.92 -4.64 24.23
CA GLN A 346 36.55 -4.53 22.82
C GLN A 346 35.86 -3.19 22.56
N LYS A 347 36.33 -2.43 21.56
CA LYS A 347 35.61 -1.23 21.11
C LYS A 347 34.30 -1.64 20.42
N GLY A 348 33.23 -0.89 20.70
CA GLY A 348 31.93 -1.07 20.04
C GLY A 348 31.94 -0.60 18.59
N THR A 349 31.08 -1.20 17.75
CA THR A 349 31.02 -0.95 16.29
C THR A 349 30.79 0.52 15.93
N LEU A 350 29.89 1.22 16.62
CA LEU A 350 29.65 2.65 16.39
C LEU A 350 30.85 3.54 16.75
N ARG A 351 31.68 3.12 17.70
CA ARG A 351 32.91 3.83 18.07
C ARG A 351 33.98 3.62 17.00
N LEU A 352 34.12 2.37 16.53
CA LEU A 352 35.03 2.04 15.43
C LEU A 352 34.64 2.78 14.15
N LEU A 353 33.36 2.84 13.81
CA LEU A 353 32.88 3.60 12.66
C LEU A 353 33.20 5.11 12.79
N GLU A 354 33.04 5.70 13.97
CA GLU A 354 33.38 7.12 14.19
C GLU A 354 34.87 7.40 14.03
N GLU A 355 35.70 6.54 14.62
CA GLU A 355 37.16 6.63 14.50
C GLU A 355 37.60 6.47 13.05
N TRP A 356 37.03 5.48 12.34
CA TRP A 356 37.33 5.22 10.94
C TRP A 356 36.92 6.37 10.02
N VAL A 357 35.70 6.90 10.18
CA VAL A 357 35.22 8.07 9.42
C VAL A 357 36.15 9.25 9.63
N SER A 358 36.57 9.50 10.87
CA SER A 358 37.45 10.62 11.22
C SER A 358 38.83 10.51 10.57
N GLN A 359 39.35 9.29 10.39
CA GLN A 359 40.64 9.05 9.73
C GLN A 359 40.54 8.98 8.21
N SER A 360 39.41 8.52 7.67
CA SER A 360 39.25 8.20 6.25
C SER A 360 38.82 9.39 5.40
N PHE A 361 38.14 10.38 5.99
CA PHE A 361 37.62 11.53 5.28
C PHE A 361 38.17 12.85 5.83
N ARG A 362 38.20 13.88 4.98
CA ARG A 362 38.58 15.24 5.39
C ARG A 362 37.34 16.05 5.66
N PHE A 363 37.21 16.55 6.88
CA PHE A 363 36.12 17.43 7.30
C PHE A 363 36.63 18.86 7.57
N PRO A 364 35.74 19.87 7.48
CA PRO A 364 36.10 21.23 7.87
C PRO A 364 36.48 21.37 9.35
N ASP A 365 35.88 20.54 10.21
CA ASP A 365 36.20 20.46 11.63
C ASP A 365 35.97 19.04 12.20
N ASP A 366 36.57 18.76 13.36
CA ASP A 366 36.53 17.44 14.02
C ASP A 366 35.15 17.09 14.61
N SER A 367 34.18 18.01 14.60
CA SER A 367 32.82 17.76 15.10
C SER A 367 31.94 17.04 14.08
N PHE A 368 32.29 17.09 12.79
CA PHE A 368 31.49 16.49 11.71
C PHE A 368 31.29 14.98 11.83
N PRO A 369 32.33 14.14 12.03
CA PRO A 369 32.15 12.70 12.23
C PRO A 369 31.16 12.38 13.35
N LYS A 370 31.30 13.07 14.48
CA LYS A 370 30.43 12.90 15.65
C LYS A 370 28.99 13.34 15.36
N LYS A 371 28.79 14.43 14.63
CA LYS A 371 27.46 14.89 14.20
C LYS A 371 26.83 13.90 13.21
N MET A 372 27.62 13.39 12.26
CA MET A 372 27.17 12.43 11.27
C MET A 372 26.69 11.14 11.93
N LEU A 373 27.41 10.59 12.92
CA LEU A 373 27.04 9.32 13.56
C LEU A 373 26.14 9.46 14.79
N LYS A 374 25.85 10.70 15.19
CA LYS A 374 24.93 10.97 16.31
C LYS A 374 23.57 10.28 16.16
N PRO A 375 22.91 10.27 14.99
CA PRO A 375 21.62 9.59 14.83
C PRO A 375 21.69 8.08 15.16
N LEU A 376 22.72 7.37 14.70
CA LEU A 376 22.91 5.95 15.01
C LEU A 376 23.15 5.72 16.51
N LYS A 377 23.94 6.59 17.15
CA LYS A 377 24.15 6.55 18.61
C LYS A 377 22.86 6.85 19.38
N ASP A 378 22.03 7.76 18.87
CA ASP A 378 20.74 8.10 19.46
C ASP A 378 19.76 6.91 19.35
N VAL A 379 19.69 6.22 18.21
CA VAL A 379 18.94 4.95 18.06
C VAL A 379 19.38 3.91 19.08
N ARG A 380 20.69 3.66 19.19
CA ARG A 380 21.24 2.70 20.16
C ARG A 380 20.88 3.05 21.60
N ARG A 381 20.92 4.34 21.95
CA ARG A 381 20.53 4.83 23.29
C ARG A 381 19.03 4.66 23.54
N GLU A 382 18.18 4.97 22.56
CA GLU A 382 16.73 4.80 22.68
C GLU A 382 16.36 3.32 22.87
N ARG A 383 17.01 2.40 22.15
CA ARG A 383 16.83 0.96 22.30
C ARG A 383 17.13 0.45 23.72
N GLN A 384 18.10 1.05 24.42
CA GLN A 384 18.47 0.62 25.76
C GLN A 384 17.42 0.96 26.83
N LYS A 385 16.50 1.90 26.57
CA LYS A 385 15.47 2.30 27.55
C LYS A 385 14.58 1.12 28.02
N PRO A 386 13.95 0.32 27.13
CA PRO A 386 13.17 -0.85 27.55
C PRO A 386 14.01 -1.96 28.20
N ALA A 387 15.30 -2.06 27.88
CA ALA A 387 16.19 -3.05 28.49
C ALA A 387 16.52 -2.76 29.97
N HIS A 388 16.36 -1.50 30.40
CA HIS A 388 16.70 -1.06 31.76
C HIS A 388 15.48 -0.73 32.63
N LYS A 389 14.26 -0.73 32.06
CA LYS A 389 13.02 -0.45 32.78
C LYS A 389 11.86 -1.18 32.11
N VAL A 390 10.96 -1.78 32.89
CA VAL A 390 9.67 -2.24 32.36
C VAL A 390 8.89 -1.01 31.89
N ILE A 391 8.54 -0.96 30.61
CA ILE A 391 7.79 0.14 30.00
C ILE A 391 6.33 -0.33 29.83
N GLU A 392 5.39 0.45 30.35
CA GLU A 392 3.95 0.23 30.12
C GLU A 392 3.61 0.50 28.66
N ASN A 393 2.68 -0.30 28.10
CA ASN A 393 2.27 -0.16 26.70
C ASN A 393 1.25 0.98 26.54
N ASP A 394 1.75 2.20 26.46
CA ASP A 394 0.93 3.41 26.39
C ASP A 394 0.71 3.86 24.94
N TYR A 395 -0.50 4.34 24.65
CA TYR A 395 -0.81 5.04 23.41
C TYR A 395 -0.47 6.54 23.54
N ASP A 396 0.41 7.05 22.67
CA ASP A 396 0.77 8.47 22.57
C ASP A 396 1.08 8.85 21.11
N PRO A 397 0.24 9.67 20.44
CA PRO A 397 0.46 10.13 19.07
C PRO A 397 1.84 10.71 18.79
N LYS A 398 2.56 11.22 19.81
CA LYS A 398 3.94 11.72 19.66
C LYS A 398 4.93 10.65 19.19
N PHE A 399 4.60 9.36 19.30
CA PHE A 399 5.45 8.30 18.77
C PHE A 399 5.58 8.36 17.25
N ILE A 400 4.57 8.86 16.53
CA ILE A 400 4.64 9.09 15.07
C ILE A 400 5.73 10.13 14.76
N ASP A 401 5.69 11.27 15.44
CA ASP A 401 6.69 12.33 15.26
C ASP A 401 8.10 11.90 15.64
N LYS A 402 8.23 11.12 16.72
CA LYS A 402 9.52 10.55 17.13
C LYS A 402 10.07 9.60 16.07
N GLN A 403 9.23 8.74 15.51
CA GLN A 403 9.63 7.83 14.44
C GLN A 403 10.09 8.60 13.20
N LYS A 404 9.31 9.60 12.77
CA LYS A 404 9.65 10.44 11.62
C LYS A 404 11.00 11.13 11.79
N LYS A 405 11.21 11.79 12.93
CA LYS A 405 12.46 12.52 13.23
C LYS A 405 13.68 11.61 13.28
N ILE A 406 13.58 10.45 13.93
CA ILE A 406 14.73 9.54 14.04
C ILE A 406 15.06 8.89 12.69
N MET A 407 14.03 8.55 11.92
CA MET A 407 14.17 7.96 10.60
C MET A 407 14.83 8.92 9.62
N GLU A 408 14.37 10.17 9.57
CA GLU A 408 14.97 11.24 8.76
C GLU A 408 16.43 11.49 9.14
N ALA A 409 16.73 11.58 10.44
CA ALA A 409 18.09 11.78 10.90
C ALA A 409 19.02 10.62 10.51
N CYS A 410 18.53 9.36 10.57
CA CYS A 410 19.30 8.19 10.15
C CYS A 410 19.52 8.17 8.64
N TYR A 411 18.49 8.46 7.84
CA TYR A 411 18.61 8.56 6.39
C TYR A 411 19.66 9.60 5.97
N ILE A 412 19.61 10.81 6.54
CA ILE A 412 20.60 11.86 6.26
C ILE A 412 22.02 11.43 6.66
N SER A 413 22.16 10.76 7.81
CA SER A 413 23.44 10.25 8.31
C SER A 413 24.06 9.20 7.38
N ILE A 414 23.31 8.17 7.03
CA ILE A 414 23.76 7.09 6.14
C ILE A 414 24.01 7.63 4.73
N GLY A 415 23.12 8.46 4.19
CA GLY A 415 23.32 9.09 2.89
C GLY A 415 24.58 9.98 2.84
N SER A 416 24.91 10.67 3.94
CA SER A 416 26.16 11.42 4.05
C SER A 416 27.39 10.51 4.02
N LEU A 417 27.33 9.36 4.72
CA LEU A 417 28.41 8.37 4.69
C LEU A 417 28.60 7.80 3.27
N ARG A 418 27.50 7.42 2.62
CA ARG A 418 27.50 6.93 1.23
C ARG A 418 28.12 7.94 0.27
N ARG A 419 27.74 9.22 0.34
CA ARG A 419 28.31 10.29 -0.50
C ARG A 419 29.80 10.47 -0.29
N ASN A 420 30.29 10.40 0.95
CA ASN A 420 31.73 10.48 1.22
C ASN A 420 32.48 9.28 0.60
N LEU A 421 31.92 8.07 0.72
CA LEU A 421 32.47 6.87 0.08
C LEU A 421 32.54 6.98 -1.44
N GLN A 422 31.54 7.60 -2.08
CA GLN A 422 31.53 7.82 -3.53
C GLN A 422 32.65 8.73 -4.04
N THR A 423 33.26 9.56 -3.18
CA THR A 423 34.41 10.37 -3.57
C THR A 423 35.69 9.54 -3.75
N HIS A 424 35.71 8.30 -3.28
CA HIS A 424 36.87 7.43 -3.39
C HIS A 424 37.17 7.08 -4.86
N PRO A 425 38.44 7.10 -5.33
CA PRO A 425 38.76 6.86 -6.74
C PRO A 425 38.24 5.53 -7.31
N LYS A 426 38.24 4.47 -6.49
CA LYS A 426 37.72 3.15 -6.86
C LYS A 426 36.19 3.05 -6.87
N ALA A 427 35.47 4.04 -6.34
CA ALA A 427 33.99 4.03 -6.36
C ALA A 427 33.42 4.25 -7.76
N LYS A 428 34.19 4.84 -8.69
CA LYS A 428 33.72 5.19 -10.04
C LYS A 428 33.27 4.00 -10.89
N SER A 429 33.79 2.80 -10.61
CA SER A 429 33.42 1.57 -11.30
C SER A 429 32.29 0.81 -10.63
N VAL A 430 31.75 1.31 -9.52
CA VAL A 430 30.64 0.67 -8.81
C VAL A 430 29.34 1.16 -9.39
N GLU A 431 28.59 0.26 -10.01
CA GLU A 431 27.22 0.55 -10.45
C GLU A 431 26.29 0.60 -9.24
N LEU A 432 25.79 1.80 -8.95
CA LEU A 432 24.77 2.03 -7.94
C LEU A 432 23.43 2.32 -8.60
N ASN A 433 22.36 2.22 -7.84
CA ASN A 433 21.04 2.61 -8.32
C ASN A 433 21.07 4.09 -8.75
N THR A 434 20.73 4.35 -10.01
CA THR A 434 20.79 5.68 -10.65
C THR A 434 19.90 6.70 -9.98
N HIS A 435 18.93 6.25 -9.18
CA HIS A 435 17.92 7.08 -8.57
C HIS A 435 18.29 7.58 -7.15
N LEU A 436 19.38 7.10 -6.54
CA LEU A 436 19.80 7.45 -5.17
C LEU A 436 19.90 8.95 -4.86
N ASP A 437 20.32 9.76 -5.85
CA ASP A 437 20.48 11.21 -5.67
C ASP A 437 19.38 12.05 -6.36
N ASP A 438 18.56 11.42 -7.21
CA ASP A 438 17.46 12.05 -7.96
C ASP A 438 16.08 11.73 -7.36
N GLU A 439 16.01 10.85 -6.36
CA GLU A 439 14.77 10.34 -5.78
C GLU A 439 13.97 11.41 -5.02
N LYS A 440 12.67 11.46 -5.32
CA LYS A 440 11.70 12.19 -4.50
C LYS A 440 11.38 11.36 -3.26
N VAL A 441 12.24 11.45 -2.26
CA VAL A 441 12.03 10.82 -0.95
C VAL A 441 10.89 11.51 -0.21
N LYS A 442 9.89 10.74 0.19
CA LYS A 442 8.71 11.23 0.91
C LYS A 442 8.72 10.82 2.37
N TYR A 443 8.39 11.78 3.21
CA TYR A 443 8.24 11.66 4.65
C TYR A 443 6.76 11.83 4.98
N PHE A 444 5.99 10.79 4.64
CA PHE A 444 4.55 10.75 4.89
C PHE A 444 4.21 10.87 6.37
#